data_AF-A0A3M1L8J3-F1
#
_entry.id   AF-A0A3M1L8J3-F1
#
_cell.length_a   1.000
_cell.length_b   1.000
_cell.length_c   1.000
_cell.angle_alpha   90.00
_cell.angle_beta   90.00
_cell.angle_gamma   90.00
#
_symmetry.space_group_name_H-M   'P 1'
#
loop_
_entity.id
_entity.type
_entity.pdbx_description
1 polymer ?
#
loop_
_entity_poly.entity_id
_entity_poly.type
_entity_poly.pdbx_seq_one_letter_code
_entity_poly.pdbx_strand_id
1 'polypeptide(L)'
;MEIRLKPDDPMLDLPMTDAYLRWALQAVEEVAGDKGMRVILRQAGLEHLIGNYPPNQMVFTGHTFKEYADLNRAILEFYGRAGASFVRRIGRLSARRSIEEQDRLFGLGRLALKLMSTNVQLKMGLISMAHGF
;
A
#
# COMPACT_ATOMS: atom_id res chain seq x y z
N MET A 1 8.01 -18.80 8.24
CA MET A 1 9.07 -18.21 7.40
C MET A 1 9.39 -16.89 8.04
N GLU A 2 10.56 -16.75 8.65
CA GLU A 2 10.99 -15.49 9.26
C GLU A 2 11.48 -14.59 8.12
N ILE A 3 10.76 -13.50 7.83
CA ILE A 3 11.15 -12.54 6.79
C ILE A 3 11.89 -11.42 7.49
N ARG A 4 13.17 -11.21 7.17
CA ARG A 4 13.94 -10.08 7.70
C ARG A 4 14.12 -9.02 6.62
N LEU A 5 13.72 -7.79 6.93
CA LEU A 5 14.08 -6.63 6.12
C LEU A 5 15.60 -6.41 6.24
N LYS A 6 16.23 -5.94 5.16
CA LYS A 6 17.64 -5.55 5.20
C LYS A 6 17.75 -4.25 6.02
N PRO A 7 18.53 -4.21 7.10
CA PRO A 7 18.56 -3.06 8.01
C PRO A 7 19.01 -1.76 7.33
N ASP A 8 19.92 -1.86 6.36
CA ASP A 8 20.54 -0.70 5.70
C ASP A 8 20.02 -0.51 4.26
N ASP A 9 18.78 -0.90 3.98
CA ASP A 9 18.17 -0.68 2.67
C ASP A 9 17.66 0.77 2.56
N PRO A 10 18.30 1.64 1.75
CA PRO A 10 17.92 3.04 1.65
C PRO A 10 16.51 3.25 1.09
N MET A 11 15.90 2.22 0.48
CA MET A 11 14.53 2.28 0.00
C MET A 11 13.50 2.31 1.15
N LEU A 12 13.87 1.82 2.34
CA LEU A 12 12.97 1.83 3.50
C LEU A 12 12.75 3.24 4.06
N ASP A 13 13.74 4.13 3.92
CA ASP A 13 13.68 5.51 4.42
C ASP A 13 12.97 6.46 3.47
N LEU A 14 12.57 6.00 2.28
CA LEU A 14 11.85 6.82 1.33
C LEU A 14 10.49 7.25 1.93
N PRO A 15 10.10 8.52 1.74
CA PRO A 15 8.81 9.00 2.23
C PRO A 15 7.68 8.34 1.44
N MET A 16 6.61 8.01 2.15
CA MET A 16 5.39 7.44 1.58
C MET A 16 4.23 8.41 1.81
N THR A 17 3.33 8.52 0.83
CA THR A 17 2.15 9.37 1.00
C THR A 17 1.14 8.72 1.94
N ASP A 18 0.43 9.55 2.71
CA ASP A 18 -0.58 9.10 3.67
C ASP A 18 -1.68 8.29 2.99
N ALA A 19 -2.16 8.74 1.83
CA ALA A 19 -3.19 8.06 1.05
C ALA A 19 -2.79 6.63 0.66
N TYR A 20 -1.53 6.40 0.25
CA TYR A 20 -1.08 5.06 -0.15
C TYR A 20 -1.07 4.10 1.04
N LEU A 21 -0.57 4.56 2.19
CA LEU A 21 -0.55 3.76 3.39
C LEU A 21 -1.98 3.47 3.85
N ARG A 22 -2.86 4.49 3.83
CA ARG A 22 -4.28 4.33 4.15
C ARG A 22 -4.96 3.28 3.27
N TRP A 23 -4.80 3.33 1.94
CA TRP A 23 -5.45 2.38 1.04
C TRP A 23 -4.95 0.95 1.24
N ALA A 24 -3.66 0.79 1.57
CA ALA A 24 -3.09 -0.49 1.97
C ALA A 24 -3.74 -1.00 3.28
N LEU A 25 -3.78 -0.18 4.33
CA LEU A 25 -4.38 -0.55 5.63
C LEU A 25 -5.84 -0.97 5.47
N GLN A 26 -6.63 -0.19 4.72
CA GLN A 26 -8.02 -0.53 4.41
C GLN A 26 -8.14 -1.83 3.60
N ALA A 27 -7.14 -2.19 2.80
CA ALA A 27 -7.17 -3.41 1.97
C ALA A 27 -6.84 -4.63 2.81
N VAL A 28 -5.90 -4.47 3.74
CA VAL A 28 -5.61 -5.48 4.77
C VAL A 28 -6.85 -5.72 5.63
N GLU A 29 -7.49 -4.67 6.12
CA GLU A 29 -8.68 -4.77 6.97
C GLU A 29 -9.87 -5.44 6.25
N GLU A 30 -10.10 -5.11 4.98
CA GLU A 30 -11.14 -5.77 4.18
C GLU A 30 -10.90 -7.28 4.02
N VAL A 31 -9.63 -7.68 3.95
CA VAL A 31 -9.24 -9.08 3.69
C VAL A 31 -9.08 -9.88 4.99
N ALA A 32 -8.54 -9.28 6.05
CA ALA A 32 -8.25 -9.91 7.33
C ALA A 32 -9.38 -9.75 8.36
N GLY A 33 -10.28 -8.80 8.14
CA GLY A 33 -11.23 -8.33 9.13
C GLY A 33 -10.54 -7.52 10.23
N ASP A 34 -11.36 -6.81 11.01
CA ASP A 34 -10.91 -5.94 12.10
C ASP A 34 -9.99 -6.66 13.12
N LYS A 35 -10.36 -7.88 13.55
CA LYS A 35 -9.54 -8.64 14.50
C LYS A 35 -8.17 -9.02 13.92
N GLY A 36 -8.15 -9.47 12.65
CA GLY A 36 -6.91 -9.83 11.96
C GLY A 36 -6.01 -8.62 11.76
N MET A 37 -6.59 -7.50 11.36
CA MET A 37 -5.88 -6.23 11.19
C MET A 37 -5.15 -5.78 12.46
N ARG A 38 -5.81 -5.86 13.61
CA ARG A 38 -5.19 -5.53 14.91
C ARG A 38 -4.01 -6.44 15.27
N VAL A 39 -4.04 -7.72 14.88
CA VAL A 39 -2.92 -8.65 15.11
C VAL A 39 -1.77 -8.32 14.18
N ILE A 40 -2.06 -8.10 12.90
CA ILE A 40 -1.07 -7.76 11.87
C ILE A 40 -0.35 -6.45 12.23
N LEU A 41 -1.08 -5.40 12.64
CA LEU A 41 -0.47 -4.13 13.04
C LEU A 41 0.45 -4.27 14.26
N ARG A 42 0.07 -5.06 15.28
CA ARG A 42 0.93 -5.35 16.43
C ARG A 42 2.21 -6.07 16.01
N GLN A 43 2.10 -7.07 15.15
CA GLN A 43 3.24 -7.82 14.64
C GLN A 43 4.17 -6.96 13.75
N ALA A 44 3.63 -5.93 13.11
CA ALA A 44 4.38 -4.95 12.34
C ALA A 44 5.04 -3.86 13.21
N GLY A 45 4.72 -3.74 14.51
CA GLY A 45 5.14 -2.61 15.35
C GLY A 45 4.44 -1.29 14.98
N LEU A 46 3.23 -1.39 14.43
CA LEU A 46 2.42 -0.28 13.92
C LEU A 46 1.13 -0.12 14.73
N GLU A 47 1.16 -0.38 16.04
CA GLU A 47 -0.02 -0.31 16.92
C GLU A 47 -0.68 1.07 16.94
N HIS A 48 0.10 2.12 16.71
CA HIS A 48 -0.37 3.50 16.64
C HIS A 48 -1.37 3.75 15.49
N LEU A 49 -1.45 2.84 14.50
CA LEU A 49 -2.40 2.89 13.39
C LEU A 49 -3.73 2.17 13.71
N ILE A 50 -3.84 1.47 14.84
CA ILE A 50 -5.09 0.79 15.22
C ILE A 50 -6.19 1.83 15.49
N GLY A 51 -7.20 1.87 14.62
CA GLY A 51 -8.29 2.85 14.71
C GLY A 51 -7.89 4.29 14.35
N ASN A 52 -6.66 4.50 13.87
CA ASN A 52 -6.09 5.80 13.58
C ASN A 52 -5.30 5.76 12.25
N TYR A 53 -5.96 5.38 11.16
CA TYR A 53 -5.33 5.36 9.84
C TYR A 53 -4.96 6.77 9.38
N PRO A 54 -3.88 6.93 8.58
CA PRO A 54 -3.50 8.22 8.02
C PRO A 54 -4.66 8.84 7.22
N PRO A 55 -4.71 10.18 7.08
CA PRO A 55 -5.73 10.84 6.28
C PRO A 55 -5.65 10.38 4.81
N ASN A 56 -6.78 10.45 4.09
CA ASN A 56 -6.82 10.14 2.66
C ASN A 56 -6.32 11.34 1.84
N GLN A 57 -5.03 11.66 1.95
CA GLN A 57 -4.41 12.82 1.32
C GLN A 57 -3.07 12.46 0.68
N MET A 58 -2.80 13.04 -0.48
CA MET A 58 -1.55 12.86 -1.23
C MET A 58 -0.46 13.77 -0.66
N VAL A 59 -0.12 13.56 0.60
CA VAL A 59 0.88 14.35 1.35
C VAL A 59 1.85 13.41 2.06
N PHE A 60 3.04 13.92 2.33
CA PHE A 60 4.07 13.21 3.09
C PHE A 60 4.11 13.78 4.51
N THR A 61 3.53 13.08 5.48
CA THR A 61 3.47 13.57 6.88
C THR A 61 4.49 12.93 7.82
N GLY A 62 5.33 12.02 7.31
CA GLY A 62 6.34 11.31 8.10
C GLY A 62 6.29 9.78 7.96
N HIS A 63 5.32 9.26 7.21
CA HIS A 63 5.26 7.85 6.87
C HIS A 63 6.36 7.46 5.88
N THR A 64 6.85 6.23 6.01
CA THR A 64 7.97 5.72 5.20
C THR A 64 7.63 4.37 4.57
N PHE A 65 8.37 4.01 3.52
CA PHE A 65 8.27 2.68 2.92
C PHE A 65 8.63 1.55 3.91
N LYS A 66 9.37 1.86 4.99
CA LYS A 66 9.61 0.93 6.09
C LYS A 66 8.31 0.43 6.72
N GLU A 67 7.37 1.32 7.02
CA GLU A 67 6.09 0.93 7.62
C GLU A 67 5.28 0.03 6.67
N TYR A 68 5.29 0.35 5.37
CA TYR A 68 4.65 -0.49 4.36
C TYR A 68 5.33 -1.86 4.23
N ALA A 69 6.66 -1.91 4.30
CA ALA A 69 7.42 -3.15 4.26
C ALA A 69 7.14 -4.02 5.50
N ASP A 70 7.11 -3.42 6.70
CA ASP A 70 6.78 -4.10 7.95
C ASP A 70 5.35 -4.62 7.97
N LEU A 71 4.40 -3.85 7.41
CA LEU A 71 3.03 -4.30 7.21
C LEU A 71 2.97 -5.55 6.30
N ASN A 72 3.64 -5.52 5.15
CA ASN A 72 3.67 -6.65 4.22
C ASN A 72 4.35 -7.88 4.82
N ARG A 73 5.44 -7.68 5.56
CA ARG A 73 6.13 -8.71 6.33
C ARG A 73 5.17 -9.39 7.31
N ALA A 74 4.47 -8.60 8.12
CA ALA A 74 3.51 -9.10 9.10
C ALA A 74 2.34 -9.85 8.44
N ILE A 75 1.82 -9.39 7.29
CA ILE A 75 0.77 -10.10 6.53
C ILE A 75 1.27 -11.48 6.07
N LEU A 76 2.47 -11.55 5.51
CA LEU A 76 3.05 -12.80 5.03
C LEU A 76 3.28 -13.79 6.17
N GLU A 77 3.76 -13.31 7.32
CA GLU A 77 3.95 -14.12 8.51
C GLU A 77 2.61 -14.58 9.10
N PHE A 78 1.62 -13.69 9.21
CA PHE A 78 0.29 -13.97 9.75
C PHE A 78 -0.45 -15.07 8.97
N TYR A 79 -0.44 -15.00 7.64
CA TYR A 79 -1.10 -15.99 6.78
C TYR A 79 -0.23 -17.21 6.44
N GLY A 80 1.05 -17.19 6.81
CA GLY A 80 2.01 -18.27 6.57
C GLY A 80 2.02 -18.73 5.10
N ARG A 81 1.75 -20.02 4.86
CA ARG A 81 1.77 -20.61 3.51
C ARG A 81 0.80 -19.94 2.53
N ALA A 82 -0.29 -19.36 3.02
CA ALA A 82 -1.26 -18.66 2.18
C ALA A 82 -0.87 -17.19 1.90
N GLY A 83 0.17 -16.67 2.56
CA GLY A 83 0.53 -15.24 2.54
C GLY A 83 0.67 -14.65 1.14
N ALA A 84 1.26 -15.38 0.20
CA ALA A 84 1.41 -14.91 -1.18
C ALA A 84 0.07 -14.61 -1.88
N SER A 85 -0.96 -15.42 -1.63
CA SER A 85 -2.30 -15.20 -2.19
C SER A 85 -2.99 -13.99 -1.54
N PHE A 86 -2.77 -13.82 -0.23
CA PHE A 86 -3.32 -12.70 0.53
C PHE A 86 -2.69 -11.36 0.14
N VAL A 87 -1.36 -11.28 0.06
CA VAL A 87 -0.67 -10.06 -0.41
C VAL A 87 -1.09 -9.68 -1.83
N ARG A 88 -1.28 -10.66 -2.74
CA ARG A 88 -1.82 -10.37 -4.09
C ARG A 88 -3.26 -9.86 -4.07
N ARG A 89 -4.10 -10.33 -3.14
CA ARG A 89 -5.47 -9.82 -2.99
C ARG A 89 -5.45 -8.39 -2.44
N ILE A 90 -4.67 -8.15 -1.40
CA ILE A 90 -4.49 -6.85 -0.75
C ILE A 90 -3.93 -5.83 -1.75
N GLY A 91 -2.87 -6.18 -2.49
CA GLY A 91 -2.27 -5.31 -3.52
C GLY A 91 -3.22 -4.95 -4.66
N ARG A 92 -4.09 -5.88 -5.09
CA ARG A 92 -5.13 -5.59 -6.09
C ARG A 92 -6.19 -4.62 -5.55
N LEU A 93 -6.60 -4.79 -4.30
CA LEU A 93 -7.57 -3.91 -3.65
C LEU A 93 -7.00 -2.51 -3.44
N SER A 94 -5.75 -2.39 -2.96
CA SER A 94 -5.10 -1.08 -2.78
C SER A 94 -4.87 -0.37 -4.12
N ALA A 95 -4.43 -1.08 -5.16
CA ALA A 95 -4.27 -0.52 -6.50
C ALA A 95 -5.60 -0.05 -7.08
N ARG A 96 -6.66 -0.84 -6.93
CA ARG A 96 -8.01 -0.46 -7.38
C ARG A 96 -8.46 0.85 -6.72
N ARG A 97 -8.31 0.98 -5.41
CA ARG A 97 -8.66 2.22 -4.69
C ARG A 97 -7.83 3.41 -5.16
N SER A 98 -6.54 3.21 -5.38
CA SER A 98 -5.68 4.26 -5.95
C SER A 98 -6.17 4.75 -7.30
N ILE A 99 -6.57 3.83 -8.19
CA ILE A 99 -7.07 4.19 -9.52
C ILE A 99 -8.42 4.92 -9.39
N GLU A 100 -9.34 4.40 -8.58
CA GLU A 100 -10.65 5.02 -8.36
C GLU A 100 -10.55 6.43 -7.75
N GLU A 101 -9.59 6.67 -6.86
CA GLU A 101 -9.38 8.00 -6.28
C GLU A 101 -8.67 8.94 -7.27
N GLN A 102 -7.66 8.46 -8.00
CA GLN A 102 -7.01 9.23 -9.05
C GLN A 102 -8.02 9.65 -10.14
N ASP A 103 -8.92 8.75 -10.50
CA ASP A 103 -10.02 9.01 -11.42
C ASP A 103 -10.94 10.15 -10.97
N ARG A 104 -11.21 10.27 -9.66
CA ARG A 104 -11.98 11.38 -9.09
C ARG A 104 -11.21 12.70 -9.15
N LEU A 105 -9.89 12.65 -8.96
CA LEU A 105 -9.03 13.83 -8.95
C LEU A 105 -8.64 14.32 -10.36
N PHE A 106 -8.49 13.41 -11.33
CA PHE A 106 -7.86 13.67 -12.63
C PHE A 106 -8.69 13.21 -13.85
N GLY A 107 -10.03 13.14 -13.71
CA GLY A 107 -11.01 12.46 -14.59
C GLY A 107 -10.95 12.66 -16.12
N LEU A 108 -10.02 13.45 -16.67
CA LEU A 108 -9.80 13.68 -18.09
C LEU A 108 -8.75 12.74 -18.73
N GLY A 109 -7.89 12.06 -17.97
CA GLY A 109 -6.77 11.26 -18.51
C GLY A 109 -7.12 9.86 -19.05
N ARG A 110 -8.33 9.36 -18.75
CA ARG A 110 -8.71 7.95 -18.94
C ARG A 110 -8.78 7.51 -20.41
N LEU A 111 -9.14 8.43 -21.31
CA LEU A 111 -9.23 8.13 -22.75
C LEU A 111 -7.84 7.96 -23.36
N ALA A 112 -6.90 8.85 -23.03
CA ALA A 112 -5.52 8.78 -23.51
C ALA A 112 -4.79 7.54 -22.98
N LEU A 113 -5.00 7.19 -21.70
CA LEU A 113 -4.45 5.98 -21.10
C LEU A 113 -4.91 4.70 -21.81
N LYS A 114 -6.21 4.58 -22.13
CA LYS A 114 -6.77 3.41 -22.84
C LYS A 114 -6.18 3.17 -24.22
N LEU A 115 -5.66 4.21 -24.88
CA LEU A 115 -5.05 4.12 -26.21
C LEU A 115 -3.58 3.70 -26.16
N MET A 116 -2.93 3.76 -24.98
CA MET A 116 -1.54 3.38 -24.80
C MET A 116 -1.37 1.89 -24.53
N SER A 117 -0.19 1.33 -24.81
CA SER A 117 0.13 -0.05 -24.43
C SER A 117 0.24 -0.22 -22.92
N THR A 118 -0.03 -1.44 -22.42
CA THR A 118 0.02 -1.76 -20.99
C THR A 118 1.34 -1.38 -20.33
N ASN A 119 2.47 -1.58 -21.02
CA ASN A 119 3.79 -1.24 -20.50
C ASN A 119 3.96 0.27 -20.26
N VAL A 120 3.41 1.10 -21.16
CA VAL A 120 3.45 2.56 -21.01
C VAL A 120 2.52 3.00 -19.88
N GLN A 121 1.32 2.42 -19.77
CA GLN A 121 0.40 2.71 -18.66
C GLN A 121 1.04 2.38 -17.31
N LEU A 122 1.68 1.21 -17.19
CA LEU A 122 2.42 0.80 -15.99
C LEU A 122 3.55 1.77 -15.66
N LYS A 123 4.39 2.10 -16.64
CA LYS A 123 5.52 3.03 -16.44
C LYS A 123 5.04 4.40 -15.96
N MET A 124 4.02 4.97 -16.62
CA MET A 124 3.46 6.27 -16.24
C MET A 124 2.85 6.23 -14.84
N GLY A 125 2.08 5.19 -14.53
CA GLY A 125 1.51 4.99 -13.19
C GLY A 125 2.58 4.92 -12.11
N LEU A 126 3.64 4.12 -12.32
CA LEU A 126 4.73 3.98 -11.35
C LEU A 126 5.51 5.28 -11.16
N ILE A 127 5.77 6.05 -12.23
CA ILE A 127 6.44 7.35 -12.13
C ILE A 127 5.58 8.35 -11.37
N SER A 128 4.28 8.42 -11.68
CA SER A 128 3.36 9.28 -10.96
C SER A 128 3.26 8.88 -9.48
N MET A 129 3.26 7.58 -9.18
CA MET A 129 3.25 7.09 -7.80
C MET A 129 4.52 7.49 -7.03
N ALA A 130 5.69 7.41 -7.66
CA ALA A 130 6.94 7.83 -7.04
C ALA A 130 6.95 9.32 -6.67
N HIS A 131 6.19 10.15 -7.39
CA HIS A 131 6.09 11.59 -7.14
C HIS A 131 4.85 12.01 -6.34
N GLY A 132 4.00 11.05 -5.91
CA GLY A 132 2.82 11.34 -5.11
C GLY A 132 1.61 11.88 -5.90
N PHE A 133 1.48 11.51 -7.17
CA PHE A 133 0.56 12.04 -8.19
C PHE A 133 0.69 13.55 -8.45
#